data_AF-A0AAV0NE15-F1
#
_entry.id   AF-A0AAV0NE15-F1
#
_cell.length_a   1.000
_cell.length_b   1.000
_cell.length_c   1.000
_cell.angle_alpha   90.00
_cell.angle_beta   90.00
_cell.angle_gamma   90.00
#
_symmetry.space_group_name_H-M   'P 1'
#
loop_
_entity.id
_entity.type
_entity.pdbx_description
1 polymer ?
#
loop_
_entity_poly.entity_id
_entity_poly.type
_entity_poly.pdbx_seq_one_letter_code
_entity_poly.pdbx_strand_id
1 'polypeptide(L)'
;MVGTEQSPARNNHQQQVDDEKLAKQKAIDEWLPITGSRNAKWWYSAFHNVTAMVGAGVLSLPYAMSELGWGPGVVILVLSWVITLYTLWQMVEMHEMVPGKRFDRYHELGQHAFGEKLGLYIVVPQQLICEVGVCIVYMVTGGKSLKKFHDTVCPDCKNIKVTFFIMIFASVHFVLSHLPNFNSISGVSLAAAVMSLSYSTIAWSASLHKGVQPDVQYGYKAKSTTGTVFNFLSALGDVAFAYAGHNVVLEIQATIPSTPEKPSKGPMWKGVLVAYIVVALCYFPVALIGYWMYGNSVQDNILISLEKPSWLIAMANMFVVIHVIGSYQIYAMPVFDMMETLLVKKLNFTPSWMLRFCVRNFYVGK
;
A
#
# COMPACT_ATOMS: atom_id res chain seq x y z
N MET A 1 19.70 -19.33 60.13
CA MET A 1 19.53 -18.34 59.06
C MET A 1 20.85 -18.26 58.31
N VAL A 2 20.99 -18.96 57.19
CA VAL A 2 22.17 -18.84 56.32
C VAL A 2 21.75 -17.94 55.16
N GLY A 3 22.09 -16.66 55.26
CA GLY A 3 21.99 -15.73 54.14
C GLY A 3 23.16 -15.98 53.20
N THR A 4 22.88 -16.51 52.02
CA THR A 4 23.86 -16.56 50.93
C THR A 4 24.06 -15.15 50.38
N GLU A 5 25.13 -14.47 50.79
CA GLU A 5 25.63 -13.27 50.12
C GLU A 5 26.00 -13.63 48.68
N GLN A 6 25.24 -13.13 47.71
CA GLN A 6 25.62 -13.19 46.30
C GLN A 6 26.85 -12.29 46.09
N SER A 7 27.95 -12.87 45.62
CA SER A 7 29.21 -12.16 45.38
C SER A 7 29.04 -11.01 44.36
N PRO A 8 29.53 -9.78 44.64
CA PRO A 8 29.37 -8.61 43.79
C PRO A 8 29.96 -8.78 42.38
N ALA A 9 30.97 -9.64 42.20
CA ALA A 9 31.52 -9.97 40.88
C ALA A 9 30.54 -10.75 39.98
N ARG A 10 29.66 -11.56 40.57
CA ARG A 10 28.63 -12.34 39.85
C ARG A 10 27.49 -11.42 39.38
N ASN A 11 27.18 -10.38 40.16
CA ASN A 11 26.21 -9.35 39.77
C ASN A 11 26.74 -8.47 38.63
N ASN A 12 28.01 -8.07 38.67
CA ASN A 12 28.62 -7.29 37.58
C ASN A 12 28.69 -8.07 36.26
N HIS A 13 29.02 -9.36 36.29
CA HIS A 13 29.07 -10.16 35.07
C HIS A 13 27.67 -10.39 34.47
N GLN A 14 26.66 -10.64 35.31
CA GLN A 14 25.28 -10.81 34.84
C GLN A 14 24.74 -9.52 34.21
N GLN A 15 25.01 -8.38 34.86
CA GLN A 15 24.64 -7.06 34.35
C GLN A 15 25.31 -6.76 32.99
N GLN A 16 26.60 -7.06 32.85
CA GLN A 16 27.32 -6.89 31.58
C GLN A 16 26.74 -7.77 30.45
N VAL A 17 26.33 -9.01 30.76
CA VAL A 17 25.69 -9.91 29.78
C VAL A 17 24.31 -9.40 29.37
N ASP A 18 23.54 -8.85 30.31
CA ASP A 18 22.21 -8.32 30.03
C ASP A 18 22.31 -7.00 29.23
N ASP A 19 23.31 -6.16 29.52
CA ASP A 19 23.62 -4.95 28.75
C ASP A 19 24.05 -5.27 27.30
N GLU A 20 24.89 -6.32 27.11
CA GLU A 20 25.32 -6.76 25.78
C GLU A 20 24.15 -7.30 24.96
N LYS A 21 23.25 -8.09 25.59
CA LYS A 21 22.03 -8.57 24.94
C LYS A 21 21.11 -7.43 24.55
N LEU A 22 20.95 -6.43 25.42
CA LEU A 22 20.14 -5.25 25.15
C LEU A 22 20.72 -4.42 23.99
N ALA A 23 22.04 -4.21 23.99
CA ALA A 23 22.74 -3.50 22.92
C ALA A 23 22.60 -4.22 21.57
N LYS A 24 22.72 -5.55 21.56
CA LYS A 24 22.50 -6.38 20.36
C LYS A 24 21.06 -6.28 19.86
N GLN A 25 20.08 -6.34 20.76
CA GLN A 25 18.67 -6.21 20.40
C GLN A 25 18.37 -4.84 19.79
N LYS A 26 18.89 -3.77 20.41
CA LYS A 26 18.77 -2.40 19.90
C LYS A 26 19.40 -2.24 18.52
N ALA A 27 20.60 -2.79 18.30
CA ALA A 27 21.27 -2.73 16.99
C ALA A 27 20.46 -3.45 15.89
N ILE A 28 19.81 -4.56 16.22
CA ILE A 28 18.92 -5.26 15.28
C ILE A 28 17.69 -4.40 14.96
N ASP A 29 17.06 -3.81 15.98
CA ASP A 29 15.88 -2.97 15.79
C ASP A 29 16.22 -1.68 15.01
N GLU A 30 17.41 -1.11 15.19
CA GLU A 30 17.90 0.02 14.40
C GLU A 30 18.24 -0.36 12.94
N TRP A 31 18.55 -1.63 12.69
CA TRP A 31 18.83 -2.12 11.34
C TRP A 31 17.55 -2.45 10.56
N LEU A 32 16.51 -2.93 11.23
CA LEU A 32 15.28 -3.42 10.60
C LEU A 32 14.50 -2.32 9.86
N PRO A 33 13.81 -2.65 8.74
CA PRO A 33 13.17 -1.64 7.88
C PRO A 33 12.12 -0.76 8.55
N ILE A 34 11.31 -1.30 9.46
CA ILE A 34 10.24 -0.55 10.13
C ILE A 34 10.78 0.24 11.33
N THR A 35 11.58 -0.41 12.17
CA THR A 35 12.05 0.16 13.44
C THR A 35 13.31 1.02 13.30
N GLY A 36 14.00 0.93 12.16
CA GLY A 36 15.31 1.55 11.96
C GLY A 36 15.33 3.08 11.86
N SER A 37 14.17 3.72 11.76
CA SER A 37 14.10 5.19 11.77
C SER A 37 12.74 5.71 12.25
N ARG A 38 12.75 6.46 13.37
CA ARG A 38 11.55 7.02 14.01
C ARG A 38 11.49 8.54 13.99
N ASN A 39 11.85 9.14 12.86
CA ASN A 39 11.93 10.59 12.68
C ASN A 39 10.83 11.14 11.74
N ALA A 40 9.81 10.35 11.43
CA ALA A 40 8.78 10.75 10.49
C ALA A 40 7.90 11.87 11.06
N LYS A 41 7.56 12.83 10.22
CA LYS A 41 6.68 13.95 10.57
C LYS A 41 5.23 13.58 10.21
N TRP A 42 4.24 14.29 10.77
CA TRP A 42 2.82 13.98 10.52
C TRP A 42 2.42 14.02 9.03
N TRP A 43 3.08 14.85 8.22
CA TRP A 43 2.82 14.90 6.78
C TRP A 43 3.45 13.72 6.03
N TYR A 44 4.43 13.03 6.63
CA TYR A 44 4.98 11.80 6.06
C TYR A 44 3.94 10.68 6.09
N SER A 45 3.23 10.54 7.22
CA SER A 45 2.08 9.63 7.26
C SER A 45 1.00 10.02 6.24
N ALA A 46 0.78 11.31 5.96
CA ALA A 46 -0.21 11.70 4.95
C ALA A 46 0.14 11.16 3.56
N PHE A 47 1.35 11.45 3.05
CA PHE A 47 1.71 10.97 1.71
C PHE A 47 1.93 9.45 1.65
N HIS A 48 2.41 8.82 2.72
CA HIS A 48 2.53 7.36 2.77
C HIS A 48 1.16 6.69 2.70
N ASN A 49 0.17 7.19 3.46
CA ASN A 49 -1.21 6.68 3.38
C ASN A 49 -1.87 6.98 2.03
N VAL A 50 -1.69 8.18 1.46
CA VAL A 50 -2.19 8.48 0.10
C VAL A 50 -1.57 7.54 -0.93
N THR A 51 -0.27 7.29 -0.83
CA THR A 51 0.45 6.38 -1.75
C THR A 51 -0.06 4.95 -1.60
N ALA A 52 -0.25 4.49 -0.36
CA ALA A 52 -0.76 3.15 -0.07
C ALA A 52 -2.18 2.94 -0.59
N MET A 53 -3.05 3.94 -0.40
CA MET A 53 -4.48 3.85 -0.72
C MET A 53 -4.76 4.15 -2.18
N VAL A 54 -4.36 5.34 -2.67
CA VAL A 54 -4.68 5.87 -4.02
C VAL A 54 -3.83 5.19 -5.09
N GLY A 55 -3.95 3.86 -5.14
CA GLY A 55 -3.26 2.91 -5.99
C GLY A 55 -3.94 2.69 -7.34
N ALA A 56 -3.54 1.61 -8.02
CA ALA A 56 -4.17 1.14 -9.26
C ALA A 56 -5.70 0.94 -9.14
N GLY A 57 -6.23 0.69 -7.93
CA GLY A 57 -7.65 0.43 -7.71
C GLY A 57 -8.58 1.60 -8.03
N VAL A 58 -8.13 2.86 -7.95
CA VAL A 58 -8.98 4.00 -8.33
C VAL A 58 -9.36 3.96 -9.82
N LEU A 59 -8.48 3.41 -10.66
CA LEU A 59 -8.68 3.35 -12.11
C LEU A 59 -9.75 2.34 -12.51
N SER A 60 -10.04 1.35 -11.64
CA SER A 60 -11.08 0.33 -11.85
C SER A 60 -12.41 0.65 -11.16
N LEU A 61 -12.47 1.66 -10.29
CA LEU A 61 -13.75 2.05 -9.64
C LEU A 61 -14.89 2.35 -10.62
N PRO A 62 -14.68 3.02 -11.77
CA PRO A 62 -15.73 3.22 -12.77
C PRO A 62 -16.24 1.90 -13.34
N TYR A 63 -15.34 0.94 -13.53
CA TYR A 63 -15.67 -0.41 -13.96
C TYR A 63 -16.49 -1.14 -12.90
N ALA A 64 -16.09 -1.07 -11.63
CA ALA A 64 -16.86 -1.63 -10.53
C ALA A 64 -18.28 -1.05 -10.45
N MET A 65 -18.42 0.26 -10.68
CA MET A 65 -19.73 0.92 -10.78
C MET A 65 -20.58 0.37 -11.94
N SER A 66 -19.97 0.00 -13.08
CA SER A 66 -20.69 -0.62 -14.19
C SER A 66 -21.24 -2.02 -13.91
N GLU A 67 -20.62 -2.72 -12.96
CA GLU A 67 -21.08 -4.04 -12.51
C GLU A 67 -22.11 -3.93 -11.36
N LEU A 68 -21.99 -2.91 -10.50
CA LEU A 68 -22.91 -2.68 -9.36
C LEU A 68 -24.16 -1.87 -9.74
N GLY A 69 -24.08 -1.07 -10.81
CA GLY A 69 -25.07 -0.05 -11.14
C GLY A 69 -25.04 1.16 -10.18
N TRP A 70 -25.84 2.18 -10.47
CA TRP A 70 -25.87 3.42 -9.69
C TRP A 70 -26.24 3.24 -8.22
N GLY A 71 -27.36 2.56 -7.93
CA GLY A 71 -27.87 2.44 -6.56
C GLY A 71 -26.90 1.70 -5.64
N PRO A 72 -26.67 0.39 -5.85
CA PRO A 72 -25.72 -0.38 -5.05
C PRO A 72 -24.30 0.18 -5.14
N GLY A 73 -23.86 0.64 -6.32
CA GLY A 73 -22.52 1.18 -6.52
C GLY A 73 -22.22 2.40 -5.66
N VAL A 74 -23.10 3.42 -5.64
CA VAL A 74 -22.92 4.61 -4.80
C VAL A 74 -22.97 4.25 -3.32
N VAL A 75 -23.90 3.38 -2.92
CA VAL A 75 -24.03 2.94 -1.52
C VAL A 75 -22.75 2.24 -1.06
N ILE A 76 -22.25 1.27 -1.85
CA ILE A 76 -21.02 0.54 -1.55
C ILE A 76 -19.83 1.50 -1.52
N LEU A 77 -19.71 2.43 -2.46
CA LEU A 77 -18.60 3.39 -2.49
C LEU A 77 -18.56 4.28 -1.24
N VAL A 78 -19.71 4.82 -0.81
CA VAL A 78 -19.83 5.65 0.40
C VAL A 78 -19.58 4.82 1.66
N LEU A 79 -20.23 3.65 1.77
CA LEU A 79 -20.07 2.78 2.93
C LEU A 79 -18.62 2.29 3.07
N SER A 80 -17.98 1.89 1.99
CA SER A 80 -16.57 1.50 2.00
C SER A 80 -15.69 2.64 2.47
N TRP A 81 -15.90 3.88 2.02
CA TRP A 81 -15.13 5.03 2.50
C TRP A 81 -15.31 5.28 4.00
N VAL A 82 -16.55 5.27 4.50
CA VAL A 82 -16.85 5.49 5.94
C VAL A 82 -16.30 4.36 6.80
N ILE A 83 -16.57 3.10 6.42
CA ILE A 83 -16.14 1.92 7.18
C ILE A 83 -14.62 1.87 7.23
N THR A 84 -13.94 2.10 6.11
CA THR A 84 -12.47 2.02 6.06
C THR A 84 -11.81 3.15 6.85
N LEU A 85 -12.37 4.36 6.85
CA LEU A 85 -11.90 5.46 7.71
C LEU A 85 -12.04 5.09 9.19
N TYR A 86 -13.19 4.52 9.56
CA TYR A 86 -13.46 4.09 10.93
C TYR A 86 -12.52 2.96 11.37
N THR A 87 -12.37 1.91 10.57
CA THR A 87 -11.49 0.78 10.93
C THR A 87 -10.02 1.20 10.96
N LEU A 88 -9.61 2.15 10.12
CA LEU A 88 -8.26 2.68 10.19
C LEU A 88 -8.04 3.53 11.44
N TRP A 89 -9.02 4.35 11.84
CA TRP A 89 -8.98 5.05 13.13
C TRP A 89 -8.75 4.08 14.30
N GLN A 90 -9.48 2.96 14.30
CA GLN A 90 -9.29 1.93 15.33
C GLN A 90 -7.84 1.41 15.34
N MET A 91 -7.24 1.15 14.18
CA MET A 91 -5.83 0.72 14.12
C MET A 91 -4.87 1.76 14.68
N VAL A 92 -5.11 3.05 14.41
CA VAL A 92 -4.29 4.15 14.92
C VAL A 92 -4.32 4.22 16.45
N GLU A 93 -5.50 4.05 17.05
CA GLU A 93 -5.66 4.00 18.50
C GLU A 93 -5.06 2.73 19.10
N MET A 94 -5.21 1.58 18.42
CA MET A 94 -4.70 0.28 18.88
C MET A 94 -3.18 0.16 18.86
N HIS A 95 -2.46 0.96 18.04
CA HIS A 95 -1.00 0.93 17.97
C HIS A 95 -0.32 1.14 19.33
N GLU A 96 -0.94 1.91 20.23
CA GLU A 96 -0.40 2.29 21.56
C GLU A 96 -1.45 2.08 22.67
N MET A 97 -2.38 1.13 22.51
CA MET A 97 -3.45 0.91 23.48
C MET A 97 -2.98 0.36 24.84
N VAL A 98 -1.80 -0.26 24.88
CA VAL A 98 -1.20 -0.81 26.11
C VAL A 98 -0.08 0.13 26.57
N PRO A 99 -0.13 0.66 27.80
CA PRO A 99 0.94 1.51 28.33
C PRO A 99 2.32 0.85 28.22
N GLY A 100 3.26 1.56 27.61
CA GLY A 100 4.65 1.09 27.45
C GLY A 100 4.88 0.08 26.31
N LYS A 101 3.86 -0.29 25.54
CA LYS A 101 4.00 -1.18 24.38
C LYS A 101 3.49 -0.52 23.11
N ARG A 102 4.31 -0.57 22.05
CA ARG A 102 3.93 -0.19 20.69
C ARG A 102 3.76 -1.46 19.85
N PHE A 103 2.69 -1.54 19.08
CA PHE A 103 2.50 -2.59 18.09
C PHE A 103 2.96 -2.05 16.73
N ASP A 104 4.27 -2.12 16.48
CA ASP A 104 4.88 -1.51 15.31
C ASP A 104 4.56 -2.28 14.01
N ARG A 105 4.06 -3.52 14.14
CA ARG A 105 3.69 -4.39 13.02
C ARG A 105 2.27 -4.90 13.17
N TYR A 106 1.60 -5.07 12.04
CA TYR A 106 0.23 -5.56 11.99
C TYR A 106 0.05 -6.93 12.66
N HIS A 107 0.97 -7.87 12.43
CA HIS A 107 0.93 -9.17 13.07
C HIS A 107 1.14 -9.12 14.61
N GLU A 108 1.86 -8.12 15.15
CA GLU A 108 2.07 -7.99 16.60
C GLU A 108 0.77 -7.62 17.32
N LEU A 109 -0.04 -6.75 16.71
CA LEU A 109 -1.38 -6.44 17.20
C LEU A 109 -2.29 -7.68 17.11
N GLY A 110 -2.21 -8.43 16.00
CA GLY A 110 -2.92 -9.70 15.85
C GLY A 110 -2.58 -10.74 16.91
N GLN A 111 -1.30 -10.89 17.23
CA GLN A 111 -0.82 -11.77 18.30
C GLN A 111 -1.28 -11.32 19.69
N HIS A 112 -1.46 -10.01 19.90
CA HIS A 112 -2.02 -9.51 21.14
C HIS A 112 -3.52 -9.82 21.27
N ALA A 113 -4.28 -9.64 20.19
CA ALA A 113 -5.72 -9.84 20.19
C ALA A 113 -6.13 -11.32 20.25
N PHE A 114 -5.43 -12.20 19.51
CA PHE A 114 -5.80 -13.62 19.38
C PHE A 114 -4.85 -14.59 20.10
N GLY A 115 -3.81 -14.07 20.75
CA GLY A 115 -2.73 -14.87 21.37
C GLY A 115 -1.56 -15.14 20.44
N GLU A 116 -0.39 -15.45 21.01
CA GLU A 116 0.90 -15.43 20.29
C GLU A 116 0.96 -16.36 19.07
N LYS A 117 0.40 -17.56 19.17
CA LYS A 117 0.42 -18.56 18.09
C LYS A 117 -0.73 -18.34 17.11
N LEU A 118 -1.97 -18.29 17.62
CA LEU A 118 -3.16 -18.20 16.79
C LEU A 118 -3.19 -16.88 15.99
N GLY A 119 -2.83 -15.76 16.62
CA GLY A 119 -2.74 -14.47 15.94
C GLY A 119 -1.73 -14.47 14.80
N LEU A 120 -0.59 -15.13 14.95
CA LEU A 120 0.41 -15.26 13.88
C LEU A 120 -0.14 -16.10 12.72
N TYR A 121 -0.72 -17.27 12.99
CA TYR A 121 -1.23 -18.17 11.94
C TYR A 121 -2.42 -17.61 11.17
N ILE A 122 -3.24 -16.76 11.79
CA ILE A 122 -4.35 -16.11 11.11
C ILE A 122 -3.85 -14.90 10.33
N VAL A 123 -3.14 -13.97 10.98
CA VAL A 123 -2.84 -12.65 10.41
C VAL A 123 -1.75 -12.69 9.34
N VAL A 124 -0.65 -13.42 9.57
CA VAL A 124 0.51 -13.37 8.66
C VAL A 124 0.18 -13.85 7.25
N PRO A 125 -0.52 -14.98 7.04
CA PRO A 125 -0.90 -15.40 5.68
C PRO A 125 -1.77 -14.37 4.96
N GLN A 126 -2.76 -13.78 5.65
CA GLN A 126 -3.65 -12.78 5.07
C GLN A 126 -2.90 -11.50 4.71
N GLN A 127 -2.04 -11.03 5.61
CA GLN A 127 -1.19 -9.86 5.40
C GLN A 127 -0.25 -10.06 4.20
N LEU A 128 0.44 -11.21 4.11
CA LEU A 128 1.32 -11.53 3.00
C LEU A 128 0.57 -11.65 1.66
N ILE A 129 -0.62 -12.26 1.65
CA ILE A 129 -1.45 -12.34 0.44
C ILE A 129 -1.78 -10.92 -0.06
N CYS A 130 -2.16 -10.01 0.84
CA CYS A 130 -2.44 -8.62 0.48
C CYS A 130 -1.18 -7.89 -0.01
N GLU A 131 -0.08 -7.92 0.74
CA GLU A 131 1.15 -7.18 0.40
C GLU A 131 1.79 -7.69 -0.90
N VAL A 132 2.01 -9.00 -0.99
CA VAL A 132 2.60 -9.62 -2.19
C VAL A 132 1.66 -9.51 -3.39
N GLY A 133 0.36 -9.71 -3.17
CA GLY A 133 -0.66 -9.57 -4.22
C GLY A 133 -0.70 -8.16 -4.80
N VAL A 134 -0.68 -7.13 -3.95
CA VAL A 134 -0.63 -5.72 -4.38
C VAL A 134 0.66 -5.43 -5.16
N CYS A 135 1.82 -5.90 -4.67
CA CYS A 135 3.09 -5.78 -5.37
C CYS A 135 3.05 -6.39 -6.79
N ILE A 136 2.46 -7.59 -6.95
CA ILE A 136 2.27 -8.24 -8.25
C ILE A 136 1.35 -7.42 -9.16
N VAL A 137 0.21 -6.94 -8.63
CA VAL A 137 -0.73 -6.10 -9.39
C VAL A 137 -0.05 -4.80 -9.86
N TYR A 138 0.82 -4.21 -9.04
CA TYR A 138 1.58 -3.02 -9.42
C TYR A 138 2.64 -3.30 -10.47
N MET A 139 3.32 -4.44 -10.43
CA MET A 139 4.23 -4.86 -11.51
C MET A 139 3.50 -4.96 -12.86
N VAL A 140 2.32 -5.59 -12.86
CA VAL A 140 1.47 -5.71 -14.06
C VAL A 140 0.93 -4.36 -14.50
N THR A 141 0.43 -3.54 -13.57
CA THR A 141 -0.10 -2.21 -13.87
C THR A 141 0.96 -1.30 -14.45
N GLY A 142 2.15 -1.24 -13.85
CA GLY A 142 3.29 -0.48 -14.34
C GLY A 142 3.72 -0.91 -15.75
N GLY A 143 3.83 -2.21 -16.00
CA GLY A 143 4.15 -2.75 -17.32
C GLY A 143 3.06 -2.45 -18.37
N LYS A 144 1.78 -2.58 -18.02
CA LYS A 144 0.65 -2.20 -18.90
C LYS A 144 0.67 -0.71 -19.23
N SER A 145 0.94 0.15 -18.25
CA SER A 145 1.02 1.61 -18.46
C SER A 145 2.22 2.01 -19.31
N LEU A 146 3.40 1.40 -19.12
CA LEU A 146 4.55 1.59 -20.00
C LEU A 146 4.26 1.16 -21.44
N LYS A 147 3.62 0.00 -21.62
CA LYS A 147 3.20 -0.46 -22.95
C LYS A 147 2.23 0.54 -23.58
N LYS A 148 1.23 1.01 -22.82
CA LYS A 148 0.25 1.98 -23.32
C LYS A 148 0.92 3.29 -23.71
N PHE A 149 1.87 3.77 -22.94
CA PHE A 149 2.69 4.93 -23.29
C PHE A 149 3.43 4.71 -24.61
N HIS A 150 4.16 3.59 -24.75
CA HIS A 150 4.87 3.22 -25.97
C HIS A 150 3.96 3.21 -27.20
N ASP A 151 2.83 2.50 -27.13
CA ASP A 151 1.89 2.38 -28.26
C ASP A 151 1.24 3.73 -28.62
N THR A 152 1.13 4.64 -27.65
CA THR A 152 0.52 5.96 -27.85
C THR A 152 1.49 6.95 -28.48
N VAL A 153 2.78 6.89 -28.10
CA VAL A 153 3.83 7.80 -28.60
C VAL A 153 4.44 7.30 -29.91
N CYS A 154 4.43 5.99 -30.15
CA CYS A 154 4.91 5.39 -31.38
C CYS A 154 3.90 4.37 -31.94
N PRO A 155 2.86 4.84 -32.67
CA PRO A 155 1.83 3.97 -33.25
C PRO A 155 2.39 2.96 -34.27
N ASP A 156 3.43 3.35 -35.01
CA ASP A 156 4.06 2.53 -36.05
C ASP A 156 5.19 1.63 -35.52
N CYS A 157 5.47 1.66 -34.20
CA CYS A 157 6.48 0.81 -33.60
C CYS A 157 6.06 -0.66 -33.59
N LYS A 158 7.05 -1.55 -33.55
CA LYS A 158 6.83 -3.00 -33.43
C LYS A 158 6.01 -3.30 -32.18
N ASN A 159 5.01 -4.17 -32.30
CA ASN A 159 4.25 -4.65 -31.17
C ASN A 159 5.14 -5.49 -30.25
N ILE A 160 5.40 -4.99 -29.04
CA ILE A 160 6.19 -5.65 -28.00
C ILE A 160 5.23 -6.25 -26.97
N LYS A 161 5.48 -7.50 -26.56
CA LYS A 161 4.66 -8.18 -25.55
C LYS A 161 4.72 -7.44 -24.21
N VAL A 162 3.60 -7.37 -23.50
CA VAL A 162 3.49 -6.72 -22.18
C VAL A 162 4.51 -7.23 -21.17
N THR A 163 4.89 -8.52 -21.25
CA THR A 163 5.91 -9.13 -20.39
C THR A 163 7.25 -8.39 -20.41
N PHE A 164 7.68 -7.85 -21.56
CA PHE A 164 8.92 -7.08 -21.64
C PHE A 164 8.81 -5.74 -20.90
N PHE A 165 7.66 -5.07 -20.99
CA PHE A 165 7.42 -3.84 -20.23
C PHE A 165 7.32 -4.10 -18.73
N ILE A 166 6.75 -5.24 -18.31
CA ILE A 166 6.77 -5.67 -16.91
C ILE A 166 8.22 -5.87 -16.43
N MET A 167 9.08 -6.51 -17.22
CA MET A 167 10.51 -6.66 -16.87
C MET A 167 11.24 -5.32 -16.80
N ILE A 168 10.98 -4.39 -17.72
CA ILE A 168 11.53 -3.03 -17.68
C ILE A 168 11.07 -2.33 -16.40
N PHE A 169 9.79 -2.39 -16.07
CA PHE A 169 9.26 -1.82 -14.84
C PHE A 169 9.89 -2.45 -13.58
N ALA A 170 9.98 -3.78 -13.54
CA ALA A 170 10.59 -4.52 -12.44
C ALA A 170 12.06 -4.14 -12.20
N SER A 171 12.82 -3.83 -13.26
CA SER A 171 14.22 -3.40 -13.14
C SER A 171 14.42 -2.18 -12.21
N VAL A 172 13.44 -1.28 -12.15
CA VAL A 172 13.46 -0.12 -11.24
C VAL A 172 13.41 -0.57 -9.78
N HIS A 173 12.65 -1.63 -9.49
CA HIS A 173 12.49 -2.18 -8.15
C HIS A 173 13.72 -2.93 -7.65
N PHE A 174 14.53 -3.50 -8.56
CA PHE A 174 15.84 -4.03 -8.19
C PHE A 174 16.74 -2.94 -7.60
N VAL A 175 16.60 -1.68 -8.02
CA VAL A 175 17.37 -0.57 -7.43
C VAL A 175 16.69 -0.05 -6.16
N LEU A 176 15.42 0.34 -6.25
CA LEU A 176 14.73 1.04 -5.16
C LEU A 176 14.47 0.18 -3.93
N SER A 177 14.36 -1.14 -4.09
CA SER A 177 14.19 -2.07 -2.96
C SER A 177 15.35 -2.03 -1.96
N HIS A 178 16.50 -1.46 -2.32
CA HIS A 178 17.66 -1.36 -1.43
C HIS A 178 17.59 -0.17 -0.47
N LEU A 179 16.60 0.72 -0.62
CA LEU A 179 16.36 1.80 0.32
C LEU A 179 15.98 1.20 1.69
N PRO A 180 16.67 1.59 2.79
CA PRO A 180 16.67 0.77 4.00
C PRO A 180 15.34 0.75 4.76
N ASN A 181 14.59 1.87 4.76
CA ASN A 181 13.40 2.07 5.58
C ASN A 181 12.41 3.09 4.94
N PHE A 182 11.23 3.23 5.54
CA PHE A 182 10.17 4.15 5.11
C PHE A 182 10.63 5.62 4.98
N ASN A 183 11.47 6.12 5.89
CA ASN A 183 11.98 7.48 5.81
C ASN A 183 12.85 7.72 4.57
N SER A 184 13.57 6.68 4.11
CA SER A 184 14.41 6.75 2.90
C SER A 184 13.60 6.77 1.60
N ILE A 185 12.37 6.23 1.61
CA ILE A 185 11.45 6.28 0.47
C ILE A 185 10.47 7.46 0.54
N SER A 186 10.59 8.34 1.53
CA SER A 186 9.66 9.48 1.73
C SER A 186 9.54 10.37 0.49
N GLY A 187 10.64 10.70 -0.19
CA GLY A 187 10.62 11.46 -1.44
C GLY A 187 9.94 10.71 -2.59
N VAL A 188 10.18 9.40 -2.71
CA VAL A 188 9.54 8.54 -3.72
C VAL A 188 8.02 8.46 -3.45
N SER A 189 7.62 8.32 -2.18
CA SER A 189 6.22 8.27 -1.78
C SER A 189 5.53 9.62 -1.98
N LEU A 190 6.19 10.74 -1.69
CA LEU A 190 5.64 12.06 -1.99
C LEU A 190 5.40 12.24 -3.49
N ALA A 191 6.38 11.90 -4.33
CA ALA A 191 6.22 11.93 -5.78
C ALA A 191 5.06 11.04 -6.22
N ALA A 192 4.95 9.82 -5.69
CA ALA A 192 3.86 8.90 -6.00
C ALA A 192 2.49 9.44 -5.59
N ALA A 193 2.36 10.08 -4.43
CA ALA A 193 1.11 10.71 -3.98
C ALA A 193 0.70 11.88 -4.89
N VAL A 194 1.64 12.71 -5.33
CA VAL A 194 1.36 13.80 -6.28
C VAL A 194 0.92 13.25 -7.64
N MET A 195 1.57 12.18 -8.11
CA MET A 195 1.21 11.53 -9.38
C MET A 195 -0.16 10.86 -9.32
N SER A 196 -0.57 10.29 -8.18
CA SER A 196 -1.92 9.72 -8.05
C SER A 196 -3.03 10.73 -8.06
N LEU A 197 -2.84 11.86 -7.39
CA LEU A 197 -3.76 12.99 -7.52
C LEU A 197 -3.84 13.48 -8.97
N SER A 198 -2.69 13.54 -9.65
CA SER A 198 -2.59 14.04 -11.03
C SER A 198 -3.31 13.12 -12.04
N TYR A 199 -3.01 11.81 -12.06
CA TYR A 199 -3.68 10.90 -12.99
C TYR A 199 -5.17 10.73 -12.66
N SER A 200 -5.56 10.78 -11.38
CA SER A 200 -6.98 10.72 -10.99
C SER A 200 -7.72 11.96 -11.48
N THR A 201 -7.09 13.14 -11.34
CA THR A 201 -7.63 14.40 -11.87
C THR A 201 -7.82 14.33 -13.37
N ILE A 202 -6.81 13.87 -14.11
CA ILE A 202 -6.90 13.66 -15.56
C ILE A 202 -8.02 12.70 -15.91
N ALA A 203 -8.15 11.58 -15.18
CA ALA A 203 -9.16 10.56 -15.45
C ALA A 203 -10.58 11.15 -15.39
N TRP A 204 -10.96 11.85 -14.32
CA TRP A 204 -12.31 12.41 -14.23
C TRP A 204 -12.49 13.67 -15.11
N SER A 205 -11.48 14.54 -15.20
CA SER A 205 -11.61 15.80 -15.95
C SER A 205 -11.66 15.56 -17.45
N ALA A 206 -10.85 14.63 -17.96
CA ALA A 206 -10.87 14.26 -19.38
C ALA A 206 -12.15 13.48 -19.73
N SER A 207 -12.66 12.66 -18.80
CA SER A 207 -13.96 11.99 -18.97
C SER A 207 -15.10 13.02 -19.08
N LEU A 208 -15.15 13.99 -18.16
CA LEU A 208 -16.13 15.10 -18.23
C LEU A 208 -16.04 15.85 -19.55
N HIS A 209 -14.82 16.16 -20.01
CA HIS A 209 -14.62 16.88 -21.26
C HIS A 209 -15.05 16.07 -22.49
N LYS A 210 -14.86 14.75 -22.48
CA LYS A 210 -15.34 13.86 -23.56
C LYS A 210 -16.88 13.81 -23.60
N GLY A 211 -17.53 14.06 -22.48
CA GLY A 211 -18.99 14.03 -22.36
C GLY A 211 -19.56 12.61 -22.36
N VAL A 212 -20.88 12.54 -22.20
CA VAL A 212 -21.63 11.28 -22.21
C VAL A 212 -21.44 10.59 -23.57
N GLN A 213 -20.94 9.36 -23.56
CA GLN A 213 -20.72 8.61 -24.81
C GLN A 213 -22.05 8.29 -25.50
N PRO A 214 -22.09 8.21 -26.85
CA PRO A 214 -23.27 7.78 -27.58
C PRO A 214 -23.76 6.40 -27.11
N ASP A 215 -25.07 6.22 -27.02
CA ASP A 215 -25.73 4.95 -26.65
C ASP A 215 -25.31 4.37 -25.27
N VAL A 216 -24.96 5.24 -24.33
CA VAL A 216 -24.58 4.84 -22.97
C VAL A 216 -25.72 4.08 -22.28
N GLN A 217 -25.37 2.99 -21.59
CA GLN A 217 -26.29 2.19 -20.79
C GLN A 217 -25.84 2.16 -19.34
N TYR A 218 -26.78 2.35 -18.42
CA TYR A 218 -26.55 2.34 -16.96
C TYR A 218 -27.25 1.18 -16.23
N GLY A 219 -27.76 0.19 -16.98
CA GLY A 219 -28.25 -1.06 -16.40
C GLY A 219 -27.09 -2.01 -16.06
N TYR A 220 -27.39 -3.18 -15.48
CA TYR A 220 -26.36 -4.18 -15.25
C TYR A 220 -25.70 -4.62 -16.56
N LYS A 221 -24.37 -4.73 -16.56
CA LYS A 221 -23.58 -5.12 -17.73
C LYS A 221 -23.85 -6.57 -18.15
N ALA A 222 -23.99 -7.48 -17.19
CA ALA A 222 -24.38 -8.85 -17.45
C ALA A 222 -25.87 -8.98 -17.79
N LYS A 223 -26.18 -9.79 -18.81
CA LYS A 223 -27.55 -10.04 -19.27
C LYS A 223 -28.25 -11.20 -18.55
N SER A 224 -27.49 -12.06 -17.88
CA SER A 224 -28.01 -13.20 -17.11
C SER A 224 -27.93 -12.93 -15.62
N THR A 225 -28.90 -13.43 -14.85
CA THR A 225 -28.92 -13.29 -13.38
C THR A 225 -27.63 -13.81 -12.74
N THR A 226 -27.16 -14.97 -13.17
CA THR A 226 -25.91 -15.56 -12.68
C THR A 226 -24.71 -14.65 -12.96
N GLY A 227 -24.63 -14.09 -14.17
CA GLY A 227 -23.57 -13.15 -14.53
C GLY A 227 -23.62 -11.89 -13.67
N THR A 228 -24.82 -11.33 -13.44
CA THR A 228 -25.00 -10.16 -12.56
C THR A 228 -24.50 -10.44 -11.15
N VAL A 229 -24.78 -11.62 -10.58
CA VAL A 229 -24.32 -11.99 -9.23
C VAL A 229 -22.80 -12.10 -9.17
N PHE A 230 -22.16 -12.79 -10.12
CA PHE A 230 -20.70 -12.91 -10.13
C PHE A 230 -20.01 -11.56 -10.37
N ASN A 231 -20.57 -10.73 -11.25
CA ASN A 231 -20.05 -9.40 -11.51
C ASN A 231 -20.20 -8.49 -10.28
N PHE A 232 -21.32 -8.56 -9.57
CA PHE A 232 -21.52 -7.85 -8.31
C PHE A 232 -20.46 -8.24 -7.27
N LEU A 233 -20.20 -9.54 -7.09
CA LEU A 233 -19.16 -10.04 -6.16
C LEU A 233 -17.75 -9.61 -6.60
N SER A 234 -17.46 -9.63 -7.90
CA SER A 234 -16.19 -9.15 -8.45
C SER A 234 -16.00 -7.66 -8.16
N ALA A 235 -17.04 -6.85 -8.37
CA ALA A 235 -16.99 -5.42 -8.10
C ALA A 235 -16.82 -5.08 -6.61
N LEU A 236 -17.39 -5.88 -5.69
CA LEU A 236 -17.08 -5.75 -4.26
C LEU A 236 -15.58 -5.95 -4.00
N GLY A 237 -14.96 -6.91 -4.70
CA GLY A 237 -13.51 -7.13 -4.68
C GLY A 237 -12.74 -5.93 -5.22
N ASP A 238 -13.16 -5.35 -6.34
CA ASP A 238 -12.53 -4.16 -6.93
C ASP A 238 -12.60 -2.94 -5.99
N VAL A 239 -13.76 -2.69 -5.37
CA VAL A 239 -13.91 -1.61 -4.38
C VAL A 239 -13.07 -1.88 -3.13
N ALA A 240 -13.07 -3.11 -2.62
CA ALA A 240 -12.25 -3.48 -1.47
C ALA A 240 -10.75 -3.31 -1.76
N PHE A 241 -10.29 -3.71 -2.95
CA PHE A 241 -8.92 -3.52 -3.40
C PHE A 241 -8.56 -2.03 -3.55
N ALA A 242 -9.49 -1.19 -4.03
CA ALA A 242 -9.26 0.25 -4.12
C ALA A 242 -9.03 0.90 -2.76
N TYR A 243 -9.65 0.40 -1.69
CA TYR A 243 -9.44 0.91 -0.32
C TYR A 243 -8.39 0.13 0.48
N ALA A 244 -7.57 -0.71 -0.17
CA ALA A 244 -6.47 -1.39 0.50
C ALA A 244 -5.44 -0.38 1.05
N GLY A 245 -4.91 -0.64 2.24
CA GLY A 245 -3.92 0.23 2.90
C GLY A 245 -3.80 -0.02 4.41
N HIS A 246 -4.81 -0.64 5.03
CA HIS A 246 -4.82 -0.97 6.47
C HIS A 246 -3.65 -1.87 6.89
N ASN A 247 -3.23 -2.78 6.01
CA ASN A 247 -2.17 -3.75 6.29
C ASN A 247 -0.76 -3.15 6.36
N VAL A 248 -0.59 -1.85 6.09
CA VAL A 248 0.69 -1.14 6.21
C VAL A 248 0.62 0.04 7.19
N VAL A 249 -0.55 0.26 7.81
CA VAL A 249 -0.81 1.50 8.58
C VAL A 249 -0.05 1.54 9.90
N LEU A 250 0.10 0.39 10.57
CA LEU A 250 0.84 0.32 11.82
C LEU A 250 2.33 0.52 11.56
N GLU A 251 2.83 -0.05 10.47
CA GLU A 251 4.21 0.08 10.03
C GLU A 251 4.55 1.52 9.64
N ILE A 252 3.61 2.26 9.02
CA ILE A 252 3.75 3.71 8.78
C ILE A 252 3.76 4.47 10.13
N GLN A 253 2.85 4.16 11.05
CA GLN A 253 2.77 4.83 12.35
C GLN A 253 4.00 4.57 13.24
N ALA A 254 4.63 3.40 13.12
CA ALA A 254 5.85 3.03 13.82
C ALA A 254 7.01 4.01 13.55
N THR A 255 7.03 4.62 12.35
CA THR A 255 8.05 5.60 11.94
C THR A 255 7.90 6.96 12.61
N ILE A 256 6.74 7.24 13.21
CA ILE A 256 6.47 8.49 13.92
C ILE A 256 7.06 8.40 15.33
N PRO A 257 7.80 9.43 15.78
CA PRO A 257 8.29 9.52 17.15
C PRO A 257 7.12 9.48 18.14
N SER A 258 7.30 8.77 19.25
CA SER A 258 6.29 8.63 20.30
C SER A 258 6.91 8.79 21.67
N THR A 259 6.21 9.49 22.55
CA THR A 259 6.53 9.69 23.97
C THR A 259 5.24 9.57 24.78
N PRO A 260 5.29 9.25 26.09
CA PRO A 260 4.09 9.19 26.93
C PRO A 260 3.23 10.46 26.86
N GLU A 261 3.87 11.64 26.73
CA GLU A 261 3.19 12.94 26.66
C GLU A 261 2.71 13.28 25.25
N LYS A 262 3.36 12.74 24.21
CA LYS A 262 3.03 12.97 22.79
C LYS A 262 3.00 11.63 22.05
N PRO A 263 1.89 10.88 22.14
CA PRO A 263 1.74 9.59 21.47
C PRO A 263 1.68 9.75 19.95
N SER A 264 2.12 8.73 19.22
CA SER A 264 2.19 8.74 17.75
C SER A 264 0.81 8.86 17.08
N LYS A 265 -0.25 8.44 17.79
CA LYS A 265 -1.63 8.43 17.30
C LYS A 265 -2.15 9.80 16.86
N GLY A 266 -1.76 10.89 17.54
CA GLY A 266 -2.20 12.24 17.18
C GLY A 266 -1.66 12.70 15.82
N PRO A 267 -0.34 12.76 15.63
CA PRO A 267 0.28 13.02 14.33
C PRO A 267 -0.18 12.06 13.22
N MET A 268 -0.29 10.76 13.53
CA MET A 268 -0.76 9.76 12.57
C MET A 268 -2.18 10.04 12.12
N TRP A 269 -3.11 10.25 13.04
CA TRP A 269 -4.52 10.52 12.73
C TRP A 269 -4.70 11.78 11.89
N LYS A 270 -3.91 12.83 12.16
CA LYS A 270 -3.88 14.03 11.31
C LYS A 270 -3.47 13.68 9.88
N GLY A 271 -2.45 12.84 9.70
CA GLY A 271 -2.02 12.37 8.38
C GLY A 271 -3.09 11.54 7.67
N VAL A 272 -3.75 10.64 8.40
CA VAL A 272 -4.84 9.80 7.90
C VAL A 272 -6.02 10.63 7.43
N LEU A 273 -6.47 11.63 8.20
CA LEU A 273 -7.57 12.49 7.81
C LEU A 273 -7.29 13.22 6.49
N VAL A 274 -6.08 13.76 6.33
CA VAL A 274 -5.66 14.38 5.07
C VAL A 274 -5.66 13.36 3.94
N ALA A 275 -5.13 12.16 4.18
CA ALA A 275 -5.12 11.10 3.18
C ALA A 275 -6.53 10.69 2.74
N TYR A 276 -7.49 10.56 3.66
CA TYR A 276 -8.87 10.20 3.34
C TYR A 276 -9.64 11.29 2.58
N ILE A 277 -9.33 12.55 2.84
CA ILE A 277 -9.84 13.66 2.03
C ILE A 277 -9.31 13.55 0.59
N VAL A 278 -8.00 13.30 0.42
CA VAL A 278 -7.41 13.09 -0.92
C VAL A 278 -8.00 11.86 -1.60
N VAL A 279 -8.16 10.75 -0.89
CA VAL A 279 -8.84 9.54 -1.40
C VAL A 279 -10.24 9.89 -1.88
N ALA A 280 -11.03 10.63 -1.09
CA ALA A 280 -12.37 11.04 -1.51
C ALA A 280 -12.36 11.89 -2.79
N LEU A 281 -11.44 12.86 -2.87
CA LEU A 281 -11.27 13.74 -4.03
C LEU A 281 -10.79 13.00 -5.29
N CYS A 282 -10.08 11.87 -5.15
CA CYS A 282 -9.71 11.03 -6.27
C CYS A 282 -10.84 10.05 -6.63
N TYR A 283 -11.42 9.37 -5.65
CA TYR A 283 -12.22 8.16 -5.86
C TYR A 283 -13.64 8.50 -6.31
N PHE A 284 -14.30 9.43 -5.62
CA PHE A 284 -15.68 9.77 -5.92
C PHE A 284 -15.81 10.41 -7.31
N PRO A 285 -15.00 11.42 -7.68
CA PRO A 285 -15.06 11.96 -9.04
C PRO A 285 -14.75 10.90 -10.08
N VAL A 286 -13.66 10.13 -9.94
CA VAL A 286 -13.30 9.10 -10.93
C VAL A 286 -14.42 8.08 -11.09
N ALA A 287 -14.92 7.50 -10.00
CA ALA A 287 -15.98 6.48 -10.03
C ALA A 287 -17.29 7.02 -10.62
N LEU A 288 -17.79 8.14 -10.08
CA LEU A 288 -19.11 8.67 -10.43
C LEU A 288 -19.12 9.28 -11.82
N ILE A 289 -18.14 10.14 -12.15
CA ILE A 289 -18.04 10.75 -13.48
C ILE A 289 -17.68 9.69 -14.51
N GLY A 290 -16.69 8.84 -14.22
CA GLY A 290 -16.28 7.80 -15.13
C GLY A 290 -17.44 6.89 -15.53
N TYR A 291 -18.20 6.43 -14.54
CA TYR A 291 -19.39 5.64 -14.81
C TYR A 291 -20.49 6.45 -15.50
N TRP A 292 -20.69 7.71 -15.13
CA TRP A 292 -21.66 8.58 -15.81
C TRP A 292 -21.34 8.79 -17.28
N MET A 293 -20.07 8.98 -17.65
CA MET A 293 -19.70 9.24 -19.05
C MET A 293 -19.71 7.98 -19.91
N TYR A 294 -19.27 6.84 -19.37
CA TYR A 294 -19.05 5.62 -20.14
C TYR A 294 -20.09 4.50 -19.92
N GLY A 295 -20.80 4.50 -18.80
CA GLY A 295 -21.76 3.45 -18.44
C GLY A 295 -21.13 2.06 -18.53
N ASN A 296 -21.83 1.13 -19.16
CA ASN A 296 -21.39 -0.26 -19.36
C ASN A 296 -20.21 -0.45 -20.32
N SER A 297 -19.82 0.59 -21.07
CA SER A 297 -18.70 0.54 -22.02
C SER A 297 -17.34 0.81 -21.37
N VAL A 298 -17.34 1.24 -20.10
CA VAL A 298 -16.12 1.55 -19.37
C VAL A 298 -15.21 0.32 -19.29
N GLN A 299 -13.91 0.54 -19.50
CA GLN A 299 -12.89 -0.50 -19.42
C GLN A 299 -12.43 -0.68 -17.96
N ASP A 300 -11.77 -1.79 -17.68
CA ASP A 300 -11.18 -2.13 -16.35
C ASP A 300 -10.22 -1.05 -15.83
N ASN A 301 -9.64 -0.26 -16.75
CA ASN A 301 -8.90 0.95 -16.45
C ASN A 301 -9.48 2.12 -17.26
N ILE A 302 -10.04 3.11 -16.57
CA ILE A 302 -10.64 4.30 -17.19
C ILE A 302 -9.71 5.08 -18.12
N LEU A 303 -8.39 5.07 -17.89
CA LEU A 303 -7.43 5.75 -18.78
C LEU A 303 -7.40 5.13 -20.18
N ILE A 304 -7.82 3.87 -20.32
CA ILE A 304 -7.97 3.19 -21.61
C ILE A 304 -9.22 3.71 -22.33
N SER A 305 -10.28 4.06 -21.61
CA SER A 305 -11.55 4.58 -22.15
C SER A 305 -11.47 6.02 -22.71
N LEU A 306 -10.42 6.77 -22.38
CA LEU A 306 -10.24 8.15 -22.87
C LEU A 306 -10.06 8.22 -24.40
N GLU A 307 -9.30 7.30 -24.99
CA GLU A 307 -8.95 7.17 -26.44
C GLU A 307 -8.25 8.38 -27.09
N LYS A 308 -8.58 9.63 -26.76
CA LYS A 308 -7.95 10.88 -27.24
C LYS A 308 -7.96 11.98 -26.17
N PRO A 309 -7.07 12.99 -26.25
CA PRO A 309 -5.91 13.09 -27.14
C PRO A 309 -4.72 12.24 -26.66
N SER A 310 -3.89 11.77 -27.60
CA SER A 310 -2.80 10.82 -27.34
C SER A 310 -1.78 11.32 -26.31
N TRP A 311 -1.40 12.60 -26.35
CA TRP A 311 -0.41 13.16 -25.42
C TRP A 311 -0.88 13.08 -23.95
N LEU A 312 -2.18 13.28 -23.71
CA LEU A 312 -2.77 13.25 -22.36
C LEU A 312 -2.80 11.82 -21.82
N ILE A 313 -3.12 10.85 -22.68
CA ILE A 313 -3.09 9.42 -22.34
C ILE A 313 -1.68 8.97 -22.04
N ALA A 314 -0.70 9.37 -22.85
CA ALA A 314 0.71 9.09 -22.62
C ALA A 314 1.17 9.66 -21.26
N MET A 315 0.86 10.92 -20.99
CA MET A 315 1.18 11.57 -19.71
C MET A 315 0.54 10.87 -18.51
N ALA A 316 -0.76 10.58 -18.57
CA ALA A 316 -1.47 9.90 -17.48
C ALA A 316 -0.89 8.51 -17.19
N ASN A 317 -0.52 7.75 -18.22
CA ASN A 317 0.12 6.45 -18.03
C ASN A 317 1.51 6.56 -17.39
N MET A 318 2.30 7.60 -17.72
CA MET A 318 3.58 7.83 -17.03
C MET A 318 3.39 8.25 -15.57
N PHE A 319 2.34 9.01 -15.25
CA PHE A 319 2.00 9.30 -13.86
C PHE A 319 1.62 8.04 -13.09
N VAL A 320 0.85 7.13 -13.71
CA VAL A 320 0.57 5.82 -13.12
C VAL A 320 1.87 5.05 -12.86
N VAL A 321 2.81 5.00 -13.82
CA VAL A 321 4.12 4.34 -13.65
C VAL A 321 4.88 4.90 -12.45
N ILE A 322 5.02 6.22 -12.33
CA ILE A 322 5.74 6.84 -11.21
C ILE A 322 5.03 6.56 -9.88
N HIS A 323 3.69 6.63 -9.87
CA HIS A 323 2.91 6.32 -8.69
C HIS A 323 3.11 4.88 -8.22
N VAL A 324 2.91 3.89 -9.11
CA VAL A 324 3.01 2.47 -8.73
C VAL A 324 4.44 2.07 -8.34
N ILE A 325 5.46 2.81 -8.80
CA ILE A 325 6.83 2.63 -8.30
C ILE A 325 6.90 2.89 -6.79
N GLY A 326 6.35 4.03 -6.33
CA GLY A 326 6.35 4.37 -4.91
C GLY A 326 5.45 3.47 -4.09
N SER A 327 4.25 3.16 -4.60
CA SER A 327 3.30 2.28 -3.90
C SER A 327 3.85 0.87 -3.72
N TYR A 328 4.54 0.31 -4.72
CA TYR A 328 5.25 -0.96 -4.53
C TYR A 328 6.23 -0.91 -3.36
N GLN A 329 7.01 0.16 -3.21
CA GLN A 329 7.96 0.27 -2.10
C GLN A 329 7.24 0.28 -0.74
N ILE A 330 6.08 0.95 -0.64
CA ILE A 330 5.29 0.99 0.60
C ILE A 330 4.82 -0.41 1.02
N TYR A 331 4.33 -1.21 0.08
CA TYR A 331 3.85 -2.57 0.36
C TYR A 331 4.97 -3.61 0.49
N ALA A 332 6.11 -3.40 -0.17
CA ALA A 332 7.26 -4.31 -0.06
C ALA A 332 8.02 -4.16 1.26
N MET A 333 8.01 -2.97 1.89
CA MET A 333 8.75 -2.70 3.12
C MET A 333 8.36 -3.62 4.30
N PRO A 334 7.06 -3.84 4.62
CA PRO A 334 6.68 -4.79 5.66
C PRO A 334 7.09 -6.23 5.34
N VAL A 335 7.02 -6.66 4.08
CA VAL A 335 7.51 -7.98 3.66
C VAL A 335 9.02 -8.11 3.88
N PHE A 336 9.79 -7.09 3.48
CA PHE A 336 11.22 -7.04 3.74
C PHE A 336 11.53 -7.11 5.23
N ASP A 337 10.79 -6.37 6.05
CA ASP A 337 10.95 -6.38 7.50
C ASP A 337 10.66 -7.75 8.10
N MET A 338 9.62 -8.44 7.62
CA MET A 338 9.26 -9.79 8.06
C MET A 338 10.33 -10.82 7.69
N MET A 339 10.82 -10.79 6.44
CA MET A 339 11.89 -11.67 5.97
C MET A 339 13.20 -11.42 6.71
N GLU A 340 13.61 -10.14 6.83
CA GLU A 340 14.82 -9.72 7.54
C GLU A 340 14.74 -10.09 9.04
N THR A 341 13.57 -9.92 9.67
CA THR A 341 13.33 -10.32 11.06
C THR A 341 13.45 -11.82 11.26
N LEU A 342 12.87 -12.63 10.37
CA LEU A 342 12.97 -14.08 10.44
C LEU A 342 14.45 -14.52 10.34
N LEU A 343 15.18 -13.98 9.38
CA LEU A 343 16.57 -14.32 9.12
C LEU A 343 17.49 -13.91 10.27
N VAL A 344 17.32 -12.71 10.81
CA VAL A 344 18.20 -12.19 11.87
C VAL A 344 17.80 -12.68 13.26
N LYS A 345 16.51 -12.62 13.63
CA LYS A 345 16.06 -12.93 15.01
C LYS A 345 15.79 -14.42 15.24
N LYS A 346 15.37 -15.18 14.23
CA LYS A 346 15.05 -16.62 14.38
C LYS A 346 16.15 -17.52 13.84
N LEU A 347 16.75 -17.16 12.70
CA LEU A 347 17.81 -17.95 12.05
C LEU A 347 19.22 -17.47 12.38
N ASN A 348 19.36 -16.41 13.20
CA ASN A 348 20.63 -15.88 13.70
C ASN A 348 21.64 -15.47 12.61
N PHE A 349 21.17 -15.09 11.41
CA PHE A 349 22.04 -14.48 10.40
C PHE A 349 22.55 -13.11 10.87
N THR A 350 23.77 -12.75 10.45
CA THR A 350 24.37 -11.46 10.76
C THR A 350 23.72 -10.35 9.92
N PRO A 351 23.22 -9.26 10.56
CA PRO A 351 22.76 -8.08 9.84
C PRO A 351 23.88 -7.54 8.94
N SER A 352 23.67 -7.53 7.63
CA SER A 352 24.65 -7.06 6.68
C SER A 352 23.98 -6.51 5.43
N TRP A 353 24.69 -5.65 4.69
CA TRP A 353 24.22 -5.16 3.40
C TRP A 353 24.01 -6.32 2.40
N MET A 354 24.88 -7.34 2.43
CA MET A 354 24.76 -8.51 1.54
C MET A 354 23.50 -9.34 1.84
N LEU A 355 23.16 -9.52 3.12
CA LEU A 355 21.91 -10.19 3.51
C LEU A 355 20.71 -9.44 2.93
N ARG A 356 20.66 -8.12 3.13
CA ARG A 356 19.60 -7.26 2.58
C ARG A 356 19.54 -7.32 1.06
N PHE A 357 20.68 -7.23 0.38
CA PHE A 357 20.80 -7.34 -1.06
C PHE A 357 20.20 -8.66 -1.57
N CYS A 358 20.66 -9.81 -1.05
CA CYS A 358 20.18 -11.11 -1.52
C CYS A 358 18.68 -11.33 -1.27
N VAL A 359 18.20 -11.00 -0.06
CA VAL A 359 16.81 -11.23 0.36
C VAL A 359 15.84 -10.37 -0.46
N ARG A 360 16.14 -9.08 -0.63
CA ARG A 360 15.25 -8.16 -1.33
C ARG A 360 15.26 -8.40 -2.84
N ASN A 361 16.41 -8.71 -3.45
CA ASN A 361 16.45 -9.10 -4.86
C ASN A 361 15.74 -10.42 -5.12
N PHE A 362 15.83 -11.39 -4.20
CA PHE A 362 15.08 -12.63 -4.31
C PHE A 362 13.56 -12.37 -4.30
N TYR A 363 13.09 -11.49 -3.42
CA TYR A 363 11.68 -11.09 -3.39
C TYR A 363 11.26 -10.38 -4.67
N VAL A 364 12.02 -9.40 -5.16
CA VAL A 364 11.68 -8.64 -6.38
C VAL A 364 11.72 -9.52 -7.64
N GLY A 365 12.63 -10.50 -7.68
CA GLY A 365 12.79 -11.40 -8.83
C GLY A 365 11.81 -12.58 -8.89
N LYS A 366 10.97 -12.76 -7.86
CA LYS A 366 9.90 -13.76 -7.81
C LYS A 366 8.58 -13.15 -8.24
#